data_AF-A0A846P554-F1
#
_entry.id   AF-A0A846P554-F1
#
_cell.length_a   1.000
_cell.length_b   1.000
_cell.length_c   1.000
_cell.angle_alpha   90.00
_cell.angle_beta   90.00
_cell.angle_gamma   90.00
#
_symmetry.space_group_name_H-M   'P 1'
#
loop_
_entity.id
_entity.type
_entity.pdbx_description
1 polymer ?
#
loop_
_entity_poly.entity_id
_entity_poly.type
_entity_poly.pdbx_seq_one_letter_code
_entity_poly.pdbx_strand_id
1 'polypeptide(L)'
;MRMRAGIFICLLCLFIITMLSGSCRRNQPSLIDANKPPSTELWYAPPESTDYEYRVHLFWRGVDNDGTVMRYIWTKTDTIAPGELGWNPAERLRDFRSGRITTKTDSIFSFTAFRATGGVGLKKNRQAFHVAAIDDNGVIDPSPARVEFIATIDKLPEMRFKVWRQEILPSCNTPSGIERVWREIRYDVDNPPTVGMFRPFKIVYEGFTPNGRLIAYKWFPLSTTIEMEGAGEWTTDLGDTIRDFPNTGDLAIPSGVFLFAAQCKDEAEAESTVDAGGFTEGVCRIIVNFDPETEIFEVINTYIIDGSAFQETVNFKDDVPDTLPYGSWVRFEYRGANDTIATLQCPDIRDITVPRDSSLCEDDTNMCIKYQKSFYRSSERFAFAEARTAWMPDKGEDTNPYGTSDSTSLNIGSVEYKARVRSIDEYGKFDGTPSEFEFVGNFDPVLDSLYIMDHLGNKIYDGDTLTWNWWDVDSVFIFTPPPVRYEKKFYFSVNAIGHDHPKEFGSGVKSWLYLFFDMEGTFNRFARAGNWIPGQTPVSLSDSFKVTFVYYPPDFYGDSVFVNLPRWANKTYDLTLKGRDLEIGEEFEQYMFVRKKKELINSYPSSLLGRWTEERKIRFHFRMIRPGM
;
A
#
# COMPACT_ATOMS: atom_id res chain seq x y z
N MET A 1 -96.17 -34.63 -75.61
CA MET A 1 -96.05 -34.86 -74.15
C MET A 1 -94.67 -34.42 -73.68
N ARG A 2 -94.67 -33.56 -72.67
CA ARG A 2 -93.60 -33.09 -71.77
C ARG A 2 -92.16 -33.63 -71.96
N MET A 3 -91.40 -33.00 -72.85
CA MET A 3 -89.97 -32.68 -72.70
C MET A 3 -89.72 -31.40 -73.53
N ARG A 4 -90.43 -30.34 -73.14
CA ARG A 4 -90.33 -28.98 -73.68
C ARG A 4 -89.69 -28.10 -72.61
N ALA A 5 -88.96 -27.09 -73.07
CA ALA A 5 -88.41 -25.95 -72.32
C ALA A 5 -87.04 -26.13 -71.62
N GLY A 6 -86.75 -27.22 -70.90
CA GLY A 6 -85.50 -27.31 -70.11
C GLY A 6 -84.20 -27.25 -70.93
N ILE A 7 -84.09 -28.07 -71.98
CA ILE A 7 -82.88 -28.15 -72.82
C ILE A 7 -82.70 -26.89 -73.67
N PHE A 8 -83.81 -26.27 -74.11
CA PHE A 8 -83.75 -25.03 -74.89
C PHE A 8 -83.32 -23.83 -74.04
N ILE A 9 -83.72 -23.78 -72.76
CA ILE A 9 -83.24 -22.75 -71.81
C ILE A 9 -81.76 -22.98 -71.48
N CYS A 10 -81.32 -24.23 -71.26
CA CYS A 10 -79.90 -24.49 -71.03
C CYS A 10 -79.02 -24.14 -72.24
N LEU A 11 -79.46 -24.43 -73.47
CA LEU A 11 -78.72 -24.05 -74.69
C LEU A 11 -78.75 -22.54 -74.93
N LEU A 12 -79.85 -21.87 -74.63
CA LEU A 12 -79.93 -20.41 -74.72
C LEU A 12 -79.06 -19.73 -73.66
N CYS A 13 -79.04 -20.23 -72.42
CA CYS A 13 -78.16 -19.73 -71.37
C CYS A 13 -76.68 -19.98 -71.69
N LEU A 14 -76.34 -21.15 -72.25
CA LEU A 14 -74.96 -21.45 -72.67
C LEU A 14 -74.53 -20.53 -73.82
N PHE A 15 -75.42 -20.26 -74.78
CA PHE A 15 -75.17 -19.34 -75.89
C PHE A 15 -74.99 -17.89 -75.42
N ILE A 16 -75.79 -17.44 -74.44
CA ILE A 16 -75.67 -16.11 -73.84
C ILE A 16 -74.36 -15.98 -73.03
N ILE A 17 -73.94 -17.01 -72.29
CA ILE A 17 -72.66 -16.99 -71.55
C ILE A 17 -71.45 -16.96 -72.49
N THR A 18 -71.50 -17.67 -73.63
CA THR A 18 -70.44 -17.56 -74.67
C THR A 18 -70.43 -16.20 -75.37
N MET A 19 -71.58 -15.54 -75.54
CA MET A 19 -71.64 -14.20 -76.13
C MET A 19 -71.15 -13.11 -75.17
N LEU A 20 -71.29 -13.30 -73.85
CA LEU A 20 -70.84 -12.33 -72.85
C LEU A 20 -69.35 -12.45 -72.48
N SER A 21 -68.70 -13.57 -72.81
CA SER A 21 -67.26 -13.78 -72.55
C SER A 21 -66.34 -13.36 -73.72
N GLY A 22 -66.92 -12.95 -74.86
CA GLY A 22 -66.18 -12.51 -76.06
C GLY A 22 -65.86 -11.02 -76.15
N SER A 23 -66.14 -10.21 -75.12
CA SER A 23 -65.80 -8.78 -75.13
C SER A 23 -64.37 -8.53 -74.64
N CYS A 24 -63.39 -9.07 -75.37
CA CYS A 24 -62.07 -8.47 -75.40
C CYS A 24 -62.20 -7.16 -76.18
N ARG A 25 -62.62 -6.09 -75.50
CA ARG A 25 -62.38 -4.74 -75.98
C ARG A 25 -60.86 -4.62 -76.10
N ARG A 26 -60.33 -4.66 -77.32
CA ARG A 26 -58.98 -4.20 -77.63
C ARG A 26 -58.93 -2.79 -77.05
N ASN A 27 -58.24 -2.62 -75.92
CA ASN A 27 -57.97 -1.31 -75.37
C ASN A 27 -57.34 -0.52 -76.50
N GLN A 28 -58.12 0.41 -77.05
CA GLN A 28 -57.65 1.39 -77.99
C GLN A 28 -56.51 2.10 -77.23
N PRO A 29 -55.25 2.05 -77.68
CA PRO A 29 -54.19 2.79 -77.02
C PRO A 29 -54.67 4.23 -76.98
N SER A 30 -54.75 4.81 -75.78
CA SER A 30 -55.07 6.23 -75.64
C SER A 30 -54.07 6.97 -76.52
N LEU A 31 -54.57 7.71 -77.51
CA LEU A 31 -53.72 8.51 -78.42
C LEU A 31 -52.99 9.67 -77.70
N ILE A 32 -53.17 9.76 -76.39
CA ILE A 32 -52.44 10.62 -75.48
C ILE A 32 -51.63 9.64 -74.62
N ASP A 33 -50.34 9.48 -74.93
CA ASP A 33 -49.41 8.82 -74.02
C ASP A 33 -49.29 9.76 -72.82
N ALA A 34 -49.70 9.28 -71.64
CA ALA A 34 -49.59 10.07 -70.44
C ALA A 34 -48.09 10.22 -70.12
N ASN A 35 -47.64 11.46 -69.89
CA ASN A 35 -46.25 11.77 -69.56
C ASN A 35 -45.73 10.83 -68.47
N LYS A 36 -44.71 10.04 -68.77
CA LYS A 36 -44.10 9.12 -67.81
C LYS A 36 -43.04 9.89 -67.01
N PRO A 37 -42.91 9.61 -65.71
CA PRO A 37 -41.87 10.27 -64.93
C PRO A 37 -40.47 9.87 -65.44
N PRO A 38 -39.49 10.79 -65.38
CA PRO A 38 -38.12 10.48 -65.73
C PRO A 38 -37.50 9.52 -64.70
N SER A 39 -36.38 8.89 -65.06
CA SER A 39 -35.57 8.04 -64.18
C SER A 39 -34.15 8.61 -64.08
N THR A 40 -33.59 8.61 -62.87
CA THR A 40 -32.26 9.14 -62.57
C THR A 40 -31.29 8.02 -62.24
N GLU A 41 -30.08 8.11 -62.77
CA GLU A 41 -28.98 7.21 -62.47
C GLU A 41 -27.78 7.99 -61.94
N LEU A 42 -27.11 7.44 -60.93
CA LEU A 42 -25.86 7.95 -60.40
C LEU A 42 -24.72 7.00 -60.78
N TRP A 43 -23.62 7.54 -61.32
CA TRP A 43 -22.58 6.74 -61.97
C TRP A 43 -21.34 6.48 -61.14
N TYR A 44 -21.22 7.12 -59.97
CA TYR A 44 -20.04 7.00 -59.14
C TYR A 44 -20.39 7.09 -57.65
N ALA A 45 -19.84 6.15 -56.87
CA ALA A 45 -19.78 6.26 -55.43
C ALA A 45 -18.34 6.60 -55.04
N PRO A 46 -18.11 7.63 -54.19
CA PRO A 46 -16.78 7.86 -53.66
C PRO A 46 -16.28 6.63 -52.90
N PRO A 47 -14.95 6.39 -52.91
CA PRO A 47 -14.37 5.47 -51.94
C PRO A 47 -14.66 5.97 -50.52
N GLU A 48 -14.70 5.04 -49.56
CA GLU A 48 -14.65 5.40 -48.15
C GLU A 48 -13.39 6.24 -47.91
N SER A 49 -13.55 7.35 -47.18
CA SER A 49 -12.48 8.30 -46.91
C SER A 49 -12.16 8.31 -45.42
N THR A 50 -10.87 8.32 -45.11
CA THR A 50 -10.33 8.60 -43.77
C THR A 50 -9.99 10.08 -43.57
N ASP A 51 -9.99 10.85 -44.67
CA ASP A 51 -9.70 12.28 -44.63
C ASP A 51 -10.85 13.07 -44.01
N TYR A 52 -10.51 14.06 -43.17
CA TYR A 52 -11.47 14.89 -42.45
C TYR A 52 -12.41 15.68 -43.38
N GLU A 53 -11.87 16.44 -44.32
CA GLU A 53 -12.62 17.05 -45.41
C GLU A 53 -12.16 16.39 -46.71
N TYR A 54 -13.11 15.85 -47.46
CA TYR A 54 -12.83 15.28 -48.77
C TYR A 54 -13.84 15.79 -49.80
N ARG A 55 -13.33 15.95 -51.02
CA ARG A 55 -14.09 16.44 -52.15
C ARG A 55 -14.42 15.28 -53.06
N VAL A 56 -15.71 15.10 -53.30
CA VAL A 56 -16.20 14.04 -54.19
C VAL A 56 -16.78 14.67 -55.44
N HIS A 57 -16.26 14.26 -56.60
CA HIS A 57 -16.87 14.56 -57.89
C HIS A 57 -17.92 13.49 -58.19
N LEU A 58 -19.20 13.89 -58.23
CA LEU A 58 -20.31 13.00 -58.52
C LEU A 58 -20.85 13.29 -59.92
N PHE A 59 -21.25 12.22 -60.61
CA PHE A 59 -21.84 12.25 -61.95
C PHE A 59 -23.23 11.59 -61.92
N TRP A 60 -24.19 12.23 -62.56
CA TRP A 60 -25.57 11.74 -62.68
C TRP A 60 -26.11 11.99 -64.07
N ARG A 61 -27.08 11.17 -64.47
CA ARG A 61 -27.86 11.37 -65.68
C ARG A 61 -29.33 11.07 -65.44
N GLY A 62 -30.20 11.74 -66.18
CA GLY A 62 -31.62 11.44 -66.24
C GLY A 62 -31.97 10.87 -67.61
N VAL A 63 -32.91 9.93 -67.63
CA VAL A 63 -33.50 9.36 -68.84
C VAL A 63 -35.00 9.59 -68.77
N ASP A 64 -35.55 10.14 -69.83
CA ASP A 64 -36.98 10.30 -70.03
C ASP A 64 -37.34 9.59 -71.34
N ASN A 65 -38.35 8.73 -71.30
CA ASN A 65 -38.69 7.85 -72.44
C ASN A 65 -39.61 8.54 -73.45
N ASP A 66 -40.36 9.55 -73.02
CA ASP A 66 -41.36 10.27 -73.80
C ASP A 66 -41.14 11.79 -73.80
N GLY A 67 -40.18 12.31 -73.02
CA GLY A 67 -39.79 13.72 -73.00
C GLY A 67 -38.27 13.95 -72.97
N THR A 68 -37.87 15.09 -72.41
CA THR A 68 -36.46 15.45 -72.21
C THR A 68 -36.22 15.91 -70.78
N VAL A 69 -35.18 15.37 -70.13
CA VAL A 69 -34.76 15.85 -68.80
C VAL A 69 -34.20 17.26 -68.91
N MET A 70 -34.89 18.22 -68.30
CA MET A 70 -34.53 19.64 -68.36
C MET A 70 -33.65 20.08 -67.20
N ARG A 71 -33.83 19.48 -66.01
CA ARG A 71 -33.14 19.88 -64.77
C ARG A 71 -32.95 18.68 -63.84
N TYR A 72 -32.12 18.87 -62.83
CA TYR A 72 -31.94 17.96 -61.71
C TYR A 72 -32.17 18.72 -60.41
N ILE A 73 -32.72 18.05 -59.42
CA ILE A 73 -32.76 18.51 -58.03
C ILE A 73 -31.93 17.57 -57.19
N TRP A 74 -31.05 18.10 -56.34
CA TRP A 74 -30.17 17.28 -55.50
C TRP A 74 -30.16 17.79 -54.07
N THR A 75 -29.81 16.92 -53.13
CA THR A 75 -29.49 17.31 -51.76
C THR A 75 -28.35 16.44 -51.22
N LYS A 76 -27.68 16.94 -50.18
CA LYS A 76 -26.75 16.14 -49.39
C LYS A 76 -27.29 16.02 -47.97
N THR A 77 -27.23 14.81 -47.44
CA THR A 77 -27.64 14.51 -46.08
C THR A 77 -26.42 14.12 -45.29
N ASP A 78 -26.04 14.97 -44.35
CA ASP A 78 -25.00 14.69 -43.37
C ASP A 78 -25.66 13.98 -42.18
N THR A 79 -25.34 12.70 -41.99
CA THR A 79 -25.85 11.80 -40.94
C THR A 79 -27.26 11.25 -41.22
N ILE A 80 -27.32 10.04 -41.77
CA ILE A 80 -28.58 9.32 -42.02
C ILE A 80 -28.93 8.50 -40.77
N ALA A 81 -30.06 8.80 -40.13
CA ALA A 81 -30.53 7.97 -39.01
C ALA A 81 -30.98 6.59 -39.53
N PRO A 82 -30.77 5.49 -38.76
CA PRO A 82 -31.28 4.18 -39.13
C PRO A 82 -32.80 4.23 -39.32
N GLY A 83 -33.28 3.97 -40.54
CA GLY A 83 -34.71 3.97 -40.87
C GLY A 83 -35.28 5.32 -41.31
N GLU A 84 -34.46 6.36 -41.50
CA GLU A 84 -34.94 7.62 -42.07
C GLU A 84 -35.45 7.42 -43.51
N LEU A 85 -36.67 7.88 -43.77
CA LEU A 85 -37.33 7.82 -45.07
C LEU A 85 -36.49 8.59 -46.11
N GLY A 86 -35.80 7.86 -46.99
CA GLY A 86 -34.87 8.44 -47.98
C GLY A 86 -35.48 9.57 -48.78
N TRP A 87 -34.77 10.71 -48.89
CA TRP A 87 -35.23 11.95 -49.54
C TRP A 87 -35.97 11.70 -50.87
N ASN A 88 -37.21 12.20 -50.97
CA ASN A 88 -38.08 12.07 -52.14
C ASN A 88 -38.84 13.39 -52.44
N PRO A 89 -38.30 14.26 -53.31
CA PRO A 89 -38.91 15.54 -53.65
C PRO A 89 -40.17 15.42 -54.51
N ALA A 90 -40.42 14.28 -55.15
CA ALA A 90 -41.64 14.05 -55.92
C ALA A 90 -42.86 13.86 -55.02
N GLU A 91 -42.67 13.24 -53.85
CA GLU A 91 -43.74 12.92 -52.90
C GLU A 91 -43.84 13.92 -51.75
N ARG A 92 -42.73 14.56 -51.37
CA ARG A 92 -42.65 15.39 -50.15
C ARG A 92 -42.21 16.82 -50.46
N LEU A 93 -43.10 17.77 -50.23
CA LEU A 93 -42.82 19.21 -50.41
C LEU A 93 -41.64 19.71 -49.55
N ARG A 94 -41.41 19.12 -48.37
CA ARG A 94 -40.24 19.44 -47.53
C ARG A 94 -38.92 19.11 -48.23
N ASP A 95 -38.87 17.98 -48.92
CA ASP A 95 -37.69 17.49 -49.63
C ASP A 95 -37.42 18.31 -50.90
N PHE A 96 -38.49 18.70 -51.59
CA PHE A 96 -38.39 19.65 -52.69
C PHE A 96 -37.78 20.99 -52.23
N ARG A 97 -38.20 21.50 -51.07
CA ARG A 97 -37.67 22.76 -50.51
C ARG A 97 -36.23 22.67 -50.03
N SER A 98 -35.75 21.49 -49.61
CA SER A 98 -34.37 21.27 -49.19
C SER A 98 -33.42 20.97 -50.35
N GLY A 99 -33.96 20.62 -51.52
CA GLY A 99 -33.19 20.34 -52.72
C GLY A 99 -32.68 21.61 -53.42
N ARG A 100 -31.58 21.45 -54.16
CA ARG A 100 -31.00 22.48 -55.03
C ARG A 100 -31.15 22.06 -56.47
N ILE A 101 -31.65 22.98 -57.30
CA ILE A 101 -31.87 22.72 -58.73
C ILE A 101 -30.62 23.09 -59.53
N THR A 102 -30.25 22.25 -60.48
CA THR A 102 -29.14 22.44 -61.40
C THR A 102 -29.48 21.88 -62.78
N THR A 103 -28.84 22.40 -63.84
CA THR A 103 -28.88 21.80 -65.18
C THR A 103 -27.65 20.95 -65.49
N LYS A 104 -26.64 20.98 -64.61
CA LYS A 104 -25.41 20.18 -64.77
C LYS A 104 -25.68 18.71 -64.47
N THR A 105 -24.91 17.85 -65.11
CA THR A 105 -24.89 16.39 -64.91
C THR A 105 -23.79 15.94 -63.93
N ASP A 106 -23.02 16.89 -63.40
CA ASP A 106 -21.92 16.62 -62.48
C ASP A 106 -21.63 17.83 -61.58
N SER A 107 -21.04 17.56 -60.40
CA SER A 107 -20.49 18.60 -59.53
C SER A 107 -19.54 18.02 -58.48
N ILE A 108 -18.74 18.90 -57.88
CA ILE A 108 -17.84 18.57 -56.78
C ILE A 108 -18.49 19.01 -55.46
N PHE A 109 -18.60 18.09 -54.52
CA PHE A 109 -19.18 18.32 -53.20
C PHE A 109 -18.13 18.09 -52.11
N SER A 110 -18.07 18.99 -51.13
CA SER A 110 -17.32 18.76 -49.89
C SER A 110 -18.19 18.04 -48.87
N PHE A 111 -17.64 16.96 -48.31
CA PHE A 111 -18.19 16.19 -47.20
C PHE A 111 -17.23 16.26 -46.01
N THR A 112 -17.78 16.25 -44.79
CA THR A 112 -17.00 16.20 -43.54
C THR A 112 -17.14 14.83 -42.89
N ALA A 113 -16.02 14.17 -42.62
CA ALA A 113 -16.01 12.86 -41.98
C ALA A 113 -16.51 12.89 -40.54
N PHE A 114 -16.48 14.07 -39.91
CA PHE A 114 -16.93 14.28 -38.54
C PHE A 114 -18.25 15.05 -38.48
N ARG A 115 -19.04 14.73 -37.45
CA ARG A 115 -20.06 15.64 -36.93
C ARG A 115 -20.18 15.46 -35.42
N ALA A 116 -20.06 16.55 -34.67
CA ALA A 116 -20.36 16.59 -33.26
C ALA A 116 -21.86 16.39 -33.04
N THR A 117 -22.29 15.17 -32.69
CA THR A 117 -23.68 14.88 -32.33
C THR A 117 -23.74 14.63 -30.82
N GLY A 118 -24.17 15.64 -30.05
CA GLY A 118 -24.25 15.54 -28.59
C GLY A 118 -22.90 15.60 -27.86
N GLY A 119 -21.89 16.28 -28.42
CA GLY A 119 -20.57 16.46 -27.78
C GLY A 119 -19.65 15.24 -27.83
N VAL A 120 -20.13 14.09 -28.33
CA VAL A 120 -19.30 12.90 -28.57
C VAL A 120 -19.08 12.74 -30.05
N GLY A 121 -17.81 12.71 -30.44
CA GLY A 121 -17.43 12.52 -31.82
C GLY A 121 -17.74 11.12 -32.33
N LEU A 122 -18.64 11.00 -33.29
CA LEU A 122 -18.84 9.73 -33.99
C LEU A 122 -17.66 9.49 -34.93
N LYS A 123 -16.87 8.45 -34.65
CA LYS A 123 -15.79 7.97 -35.54
C LYS A 123 -16.30 7.51 -36.91
N LYS A 124 -17.62 7.42 -37.09
CA LYS A 124 -18.29 7.03 -38.35
C LYS A 124 -19.43 8.00 -38.64
N ASN A 125 -19.32 8.75 -39.73
CA ASN A 125 -20.40 9.57 -40.24
C ASN A 125 -20.95 8.94 -41.53
N ARG A 126 -22.21 8.51 -41.50
CA ARG A 126 -22.91 7.98 -42.68
C ARG A 126 -23.52 9.14 -43.44
N GLN A 127 -23.08 9.34 -44.67
CA GLN A 127 -23.49 10.46 -45.52
C GLN A 127 -24.21 9.93 -46.75
N ALA A 128 -25.13 10.73 -47.30
CA ALA A 128 -25.75 10.44 -48.58
C ALA A 128 -25.79 11.65 -49.49
N PHE A 129 -25.65 11.36 -50.78
CA PHE A 129 -26.02 12.28 -51.85
C PHE A 129 -27.25 11.73 -52.56
N HIS A 130 -28.23 12.61 -52.78
CA HIS A 130 -29.46 12.27 -53.48
C HIS A 130 -29.65 13.20 -54.68
N VAL A 131 -30.16 12.66 -55.79
CA VAL A 131 -30.46 13.42 -57.00
C VAL A 131 -31.67 12.83 -57.73
N ALA A 132 -32.53 13.71 -58.24
CA ALA A 132 -33.70 13.37 -59.04
C ALA A 132 -33.77 14.25 -60.29
N ALA A 133 -34.08 13.66 -61.43
CA ALA A 133 -34.34 14.33 -62.69
C ALA A 133 -35.72 15.01 -62.68
N ILE A 134 -35.83 16.10 -63.43
CA ILE A 134 -37.07 16.84 -63.68
C ILE A 134 -37.22 16.99 -65.19
N ASP A 135 -38.31 16.48 -65.74
CA ASP A 135 -38.60 16.52 -67.18
C ASP A 135 -39.08 17.92 -67.66
N ASP A 136 -39.41 18.03 -68.95
CA ASP A 136 -39.93 19.24 -69.57
C ASP A 136 -41.36 19.61 -69.14
N ASN A 137 -42.10 18.66 -68.55
CA ASN A 137 -43.42 18.86 -67.98
C ASN A 137 -43.38 19.15 -66.46
N GLY A 138 -42.19 19.17 -65.86
CA GLY A 138 -41.98 19.42 -64.43
C GLY A 138 -42.26 18.21 -63.54
N VAL A 139 -42.44 17.00 -64.11
CA VAL A 139 -42.56 15.77 -63.34
C VAL A 139 -41.17 15.37 -62.84
N ILE A 140 -41.11 15.06 -61.55
CA ILE A 140 -39.88 14.70 -60.86
C ILE A 140 -39.81 13.18 -60.79
N ASP A 141 -38.61 12.63 -60.93
CA ASP A 141 -38.35 11.22 -60.72
C ASP A 141 -38.87 10.77 -59.33
N PRO A 142 -39.84 9.84 -59.26
CA PRO A 142 -40.42 9.35 -58.01
C PRO A 142 -39.45 8.44 -57.23
N SER A 143 -38.35 8.00 -57.82
CA SER A 143 -37.33 7.14 -57.22
C SER A 143 -35.93 7.77 -57.33
N PRO A 144 -35.64 8.85 -56.58
CA PRO A 144 -34.36 9.55 -56.65
C PRO A 144 -33.17 8.61 -56.51
N ALA A 145 -32.14 8.82 -57.34
CA ALA A 145 -30.87 8.12 -57.21
C ALA A 145 -30.18 8.57 -55.92
N ARG A 146 -29.59 7.60 -55.21
CA ARG A 146 -28.90 7.79 -53.94
C ARG A 146 -27.58 7.04 -53.96
N VAL A 147 -26.54 7.69 -53.44
CA VAL A 147 -25.34 7.00 -52.98
C VAL A 147 -25.14 7.29 -51.51
N GLU A 148 -24.72 6.24 -50.80
CA GLU A 148 -24.29 6.34 -49.42
C GLU A 148 -22.85 5.94 -49.30
N PHE A 149 -22.15 6.58 -48.39
CA PHE A 149 -20.80 6.23 -48.02
C PHE A 149 -20.60 6.55 -46.54
N ILE A 150 -19.62 5.87 -45.94
CA ILE A 150 -19.25 6.06 -44.56
C ILE A 150 -17.88 6.72 -44.57
N ALA A 151 -17.80 7.86 -43.90
CA ALA A 151 -16.53 8.48 -43.60
C ALA A 151 -16.12 8.08 -42.19
N THR A 152 -14.87 7.63 -42.05
CA THR A 152 -14.30 7.23 -40.76
C THR A 152 -13.19 8.18 -40.37
N ILE A 153 -13.08 8.49 -39.09
CA ILE A 153 -11.90 9.19 -38.58
C ILE A 153 -11.11 8.21 -37.75
N ASP A 154 -9.83 8.05 -38.11
CA ASP A 154 -8.96 7.05 -37.51
C ASP A 154 -8.71 7.35 -36.02
N LYS A 155 -8.54 8.62 -35.67
CA LYS A 155 -8.29 9.06 -34.29
C LYS A 155 -8.96 10.40 -33.96
N LEU A 156 -9.50 10.54 -32.76
CA LEU A 156 -9.89 11.85 -32.22
C LEU A 156 -8.64 12.62 -31.77
N PRO A 157 -8.74 13.95 -31.59
CA PRO A 157 -7.71 14.70 -30.89
C PRO A 157 -7.43 14.14 -29.49
N GLU A 158 -6.22 14.30 -29.01
CA GLU A 158 -5.74 13.78 -27.73
C GLU A 158 -5.12 14.90 -26.90
N MET A 159 -5.20 14.79 -25.57
CA MET A 159 -4.52 15.67 -24.65
C MET A 159 -3.29 15.00 -24.05
N ARG A 160 -2.22 15.77 -23.90
CA ARG A 160 -1.01 15.40 -23.18
C ARG A 160 -0.73 16.42 -22.09
N PHE A 161 -0.15 15.94 -20.99
CA PHE A 161 0.13 16.77 -19.82
C PHE A 161 1.61 16.75 -19.46
N LYS A 162 2.09 17.87 -18.97
CA LYS A 162 3.37 18.01 -18.27
C LYS A 162 3.10 18.75 -16.97
N VAL A 163 3.67 18.25 -15.88
CA VAL A 163 3.52 18.88 -14.57
C VAL A 163 4.85 19.52 -14.21
N TRP A 164 4.83 20.77 -13.78
CA TRP A 164 6.00 21.46 -13.28
C TRP A 164 5.78 21.74 -11.80
N ARG A 165 6.75 21.45 -10.94
CA ARG A 165 6.69 21.87 -9.54
C ARG A 165 7.80 22.86 -9.23
N GLN A 166 7.54 23.76 -8.31
CA GLN A 166 8.58 24.60 -7.76
C GLN A 166 9.35 23.81 -6.70
N GLU A 167 10.61 23.49 -6.99
CA GLU A 167 11.51 22.89 -6.02
C GLU A 167 12.30 23.98 -5.30
N ILE A 168 12.54 23.75 -4.02
CA ILE A 168 13.50 24.51 -3.22
C ILE A 168 14.80 23.72 -3.23
N LEU A 169 15.84 24.28 -3.84
CA LEU A 169 17.16 23.67 -3.91
C LEU A 169 18.14 24.45 -3.03
N PRO A 170 19.03 23.77 -2.28
CA PRO A 170 20.17 24.43 -1.68
C PRO A 170 21.02 25.08 -2.80
N SER A 171 21.43 26.32 -2.61
CA SER A 171 22.22 27.06 -3.59
C SER A 171 23.32 27.84 -2.89
N CYS A 172 24.59 27.49 -3.18
CA CYS A 172 25.73 28.21 -2.63
C CYS A 172 25.88 29.64 -3.23
N ASN A 173 25.02 30.04 -4.19
CA ASN A 173 25.07 31.33 -4.90
C ASN A 173 24.08 32.39 -4.38
N THR A 174 23.20 32.06 -3.44
CA THR A 174 22.20 32.99 -2.90
C THR A 174 22.49 33.32 -1.43
N PRO A 175 22.26 34.56 -0.96
CA PRO A 175 22.46 34.92 0.46
C PRO A 175 21.61 34.09 1.43
N SER A 176 20.45 33.61 0.97
CA SER A 176 19.56 32.71 1.72
C SER A 176 20.03 31.25 1.74
N GLY A 177 21.04 30.89 0.95
CA GLY A 177 21.47 29.50 0.75
C GLY A 177 20.45 28.64 -0.02
N ILE A 178 19.42 29.25 -0.60
CA ILE A 178 18.25 28.59 -1.17
C ILE A 178 17.84 29.25 -2.49
N GLU A 179 17.62 28.44 -3.52
CA GLU A 179 17.12 28.84 -4.85
C GLU A 179 15.81 28.11 -5.16
N ARG A 180 14.83 28.83 -5.74
CA ARG A 180 13.55 28.25 -6.15
C ARG A 180 13.56 28.01 -7.66
N VAL A 181 13.43 26.76 -8.08
CA VAL A 181 13.55 26.36 -9.50
C VAL A 181 12.32 25.56 -9.93
N TRP A 182 11.83 25.82 -11.15
CA TRP A 182 10.77 25.02 -11.75
C TRP A 182 11.37 23.76 -12.40
N ARG A 183 10.89 22.58 -11.99
CA ARG A 183 11.31 21.29 -12.56
C ARG A 183 10.11 20.57 -13.18
N GLU A 184 10.27 20.14 -14.43
CA GLU A 184 9.31 19.25 -15.10
C GLU A 184 9.35 17.86 -14.46
N ILE A 185 8.18 17.37 -14.07
CA ILE A 185 7.96 15.99 -13.65
C ILE A 185 7.31 15.29 -14.84
N ARG A 186 7.92 14.18 -15.27
CA ARG A 186 7.32 13.35 -16.31
C ARG A 186 5.98 12.84 -15.80
N TYR A 187 4.91 13.16 -16.52
CA TYR A 187 3.59 12.62 -16.24
C TYR A 187 3.52 11.16 -16.67
N ASP A 188 3.13 10.30 -15.74
CA ASP A 188 2.85 8.88 -15.96
C ASP A 188 1.49 8.56 -15.31
N VAL A 189 0.62 7.89 -16.05
CA VAL A 189 -0.74 7.57 -15.58
C VAL A 189 -0.69 6.52 -14.47
N ASP A 190 0.24 5.58 -14.56
CA ASP A 190 0.39 4.50 -13.58
C ASP A 190 1.13 4.97 -12.31
N ASN A 191 1.97 6.00 -12.45
CA ASN A 191 2.69 6.64 -11.35
C ASN A 191 2.50 8.17 -11.39
N PRO A 192 1.33 8.67 -10.94
CA PRO A 192 1.01 10.09 -11.02
C PRO A 192 2.06 10.94 -10.27
N PRO A 193 2.43 12.12 -10.79
CA PRO A 193 3.39 12.98 -10.13
C PRO A 193 2.88 13.42 -8.76
N THR A 194 3.79 13.40 -7.77
CA THR A 194 3.52 13.93 -6.43
C THR A 194 4.12 15.33 -6.29
N VAL A 195 3.31 16.26 -5.79
CA VAL A 195 3.71 17.63 -5.46
C VAL A 195 3.66 17.82 -3.95
N GLY A 196 4.64 18.53 -3.42
CA GLY A 196 4.69 18.84 -2.00
C GLY A 196 3.49 19.68 -1.58
N MET A 197 3.13 19.54 -0.31
CA MET A 197 2.13 20.39 0.27
C MET A 197 2.63 21.84 0.32
N PHE A 198 1.71 22.80 0.15
CA PHE A 198 2.06 24.21 0.11
C PHE A 198 3.13 24.59 -0.95
N ARG A 199 3.33 23.73 -1.96
CA ARG A 199 4.27 23.95 -3.07
C ARG A 199 3.52 24.34 -4.33
N PRO A 200 3.79 25.53 -4.90
CA PRO A 200 3.26 25.90 -6.19
C PRO A 200 3.62 24.87 -7.26
N PHE A 201 2.66 24.54 -8.11
CA PHE A 201 2.88 23.70 -9.28
C PHE A 201 2.15 24.27 -10.50
N LYS A 202 2.53 23.83 -11.70
CA LYS A 202 1.88 24.18 -12.96
C LYS A 202 1.49 22.92 -13.69
N ILE A 203 0.35 22.98 -14.37
CA ILE A 203 -0.03 21.96 -15.35
C ILE A 203 0.06 22.62 -16.72
N VAL A 204 0.90 22.07 -17.57
CA VAL A 204 0.96 22.40 -18.99
C VAL A 204 0.24 21.30 -19.75
N TYR A 205 -0.70 21.66 -20.60
CA TYR A 205 -1.41 20.72 -21.45
C TYR A 205 -1.25 21.07 -22.92
N GLU A 206 -1.11 20.04 -23.74
CA GLU A 206 -0.91 20.18 -25.19
C GLU A 206 -1.86 19.23 -25.90
N GLY A 207 -2.63 19.76 -26.85
CA GLY A 207 -3.45 18.96 -27.73
C GLY A 207 -2.63 18.38 -28.87
N PHE A 208 -3.03 17.22 -29.37
CA PHE A 208 -2.51 16.63 -30.59
C PHE A 208 -3.67 16.11 -31.43
N THR A 209 -3.71 16.46 -32.72
CA THR A 209 -4.68 15.87 -33.67
C THR A 209 -3.92 15.35 -34.89
N PRO A 210 -4.22 14.13 -35.36
CA PRO A 210 -3.65 13.62 -36.61
C PRO A 210 -4.36 14.15 -37.87
N ASN A 211 -5.56 14.75 -37.74
CA ASN A 211 -6.44 15.04 -38.89
C ASN A 211 -6.52 16.53 -39.26
N GLY A 212 -5.58 17.37 -38.79
CA GLY A 212 -5.61 18.80 -39.10
C GLY A 212 -4.90 19.64 -38.05
N ARG A 213 -5.49 20.79 -37.72
CA ARG A 213 -5.02 21.72 -36.68
C ARG A 213 -6.02 21.89 -35.55
N LEU A 214 -5.51 22.21 -34.36
CA LEU A 214 -6.31 22.59 -33.21
C LEU A 214 -6.87 24.00 -33.39
N ILE A 215 -8.09 24.23 -32.89
CA ILE A 215 -8.77 25.54 -32.95
C ILE A 215 -9.19 26.06 -31.57
N ALA A 216 -9.30 25.19 -30.56
CA ALA A 216 -9.66 25.61 -29.21
C ALA A 216 -9.21 24.61 -28.13
N TYR A 217 -9.05 25.12 -26.91
CA TYR A 217 -8.88 24.34 -25.69
C TYR A 217 -10.02 24.61 -24.71
N LYS A 218 -10.26 23.65 -23.83
CA LYS A 218 -11.17 23.77 -22.68
C LYS A 218 -10.55 22.99 -21.53
N TRP A 219 -10.67 23.48 -20.31
CA TRP A 219 -10.04 22.86 -19.14
C TRP A 219 -10.94 23.05 -17.93
N PHE A 220 -10.84 22.17 -16.94
CA PHE A 220 -11.59 22.30 -15.70
C PHE A 220 -10.93 21.45 -14.59
N PRO A 221 -10.80 21.99 -13.36
CA PRO A 221 -10.46 21.16 -12.21
C PRO A 221 -11.63 20.21 -11.93
N LEU A 222 -11.34 18.92 -11.80
CA LEU A 222 -12.34 17.91 -11.41
C LEU A 222 -12.49 17.83 -9.89
N SER A 223 -11.53 18.39 -9.14
CA SER A 223 -11.66 18.55 -7.69
C SER A 223 -12.66 19.65 -7.38
N THR A 224 -13.76 19.31 -6.71
CA THR A 224 -14.92 20.19 -6.46
C THR A 224 -14.62 21.39 -5.55
N THR A 225 -13.43 21.46 -4.96
CA THR A 225 -13.05 22.52 -4.00
C THR A 225 -12.33 23.69 -4.64
N ILE A 226 -11.95 23.62 -5.93
CA ILE A 226 -11.17 24.66 -6.59
C ILE A 226 -12.01 25.29 -7.69
N GLU A 227 -12.45 26.53 -7.46
CA GLU A 227 -13.05 27.36 -8.49
C GLU A 227 -11.95 28.16 -9.20
N MET A 228 -11.88 28.07 -10.52
CA MET A 228 -10.95 28.86 -11.33
C MET A 228 -11.72 29.58 -12.43
N GLU A 229 -11.42 30.86 -12.62
CA GLU A 229 -12.04 31.67 -13.67
C GLU A 229 -11.74 31.08 -15.06
N GLY A 230 -12.77 31.01 -15.92
CA GLY A 230 -12.66 30.42 -17.27
C GLY A 230 -12.68 28.89 -17.31
N ALA A 231 -12.78 28.20 -16.17
CA ALA A 231 -12.93 26.75 -16.15
C ALA A 231 -14.24 26.32 -16.86
N GLY A 232 -14.14 25.37 -17.77
CA GLY A 232 -15.26 24.83 -18.53
C GLY A 232 -15.62 25.63 -19.80
N GLU A 233 -14.97 26.76 -20.05
CA GLU A 233 -15.17 27.57 -21.25
C GLU A 233 -14.16 27.20 -22.35
N TRP A 234 -14.57 27.34 -23.61
CA TRP A 234 -13.68 27.14 -24.75
C TRP A 234 -12.88 28.41 -25.02
N THR A 235 -11.55 28.31 -25.00
CA THR A 235 -10.64 29.37 -25.44
C THR A 235 -10.11 29.07 -26.85
N THR A 236 -10.10 30.07 -27.71
CA THR A 236 -9.47 29.98 -29.05
C THR A 236 -8.01 30.44 -29.04
N ASP A 237 -7.51 30.90 -27.90
CA ASP A 237 -6.10 31.19 -27.72
C ASP A 237 -5.33 29.88 -27.54
N LEU A 238 -4.68 29.42 -28.61
CA LEU A 238 -3.90 28.19 -28.59
C LEU A 238 -2.61 28.30 -27.75
N GLY A 239 -2.22 29.51 -27.33
CA GLY A 239 -1.14 29.71 -26.36
C GLY A 239 -1.56 29.45 -24.91
N ASP A 240 -2.86 29.43 -24.64
CA ASP A 240 -3.44 29.27 -23.31
C ASP A 240 -3.41 27.80 -22.84
N THR A 241 -2.21 27.34 -22.51
CA THR A 241 -1.86 25.93 -22.26
C THR A 241 -1.29 25.67 -20.87
N ILE A 242 -1.18 26.72 -20.03
CA ILE A 242 -0.51 26.66 -18.73
C ILE A 242 -1.47 27.07 -17.63
N ARG A 243 -1.61 26.25 -16.59
CA ARG A 243 -2.37 26.57 -15.38
C ARG A 243 -1.45 26.59 -14.19
N ASP A 244 -1.37 27.75 -13.54
CA ASP A 244 -0.62 27.94 -12.32
C ASP A 244 -1.51 27.61 -11.12
N PHE A 245 -1.02 26.73 -10.25
CA PHE A 245 -1.64 26.39 -8.98
C PHE A 245 -0.74 26.93 -7.86
N PRO A 246 -1.12 28.04 -7.21
CA PRO A 246 -0.34 28.62 -6.14
C PRO A 246 -0.08 27.61 -5.03
N ASN A 247 -1.10 26.83 -4.66
CA ASN A 247 -1.02 25.80 -3.62
C ASN A 247 -0.28 26.35 -2.38
N THR A 248 -0.71 27.48 -1.83
CA THR A 248 -0.08 28.15 -0.68
C THR A 248 -1.14 28.92 0.11
N GLY A 249 -0.98 29.02 1.44
CA GLY A 249 -1.88 29.79 2.30
C GLY A 249 -3.36 29.36 2.14
N ASP A 250 -4.27 30.33 2.00
CA ASP A 250 -5.71 30.07 1.81
C ASP A 250 -6.05 29.40 0.46
N LEU A 251 -5.09 29.34 -0.48
CA LEU A 251 -5.21 28.68 -1.78
C LEU A 251 -4.54 27.29 -1.80
N ALA A 252 -4.29 26.72 -0.62
CA ALA A 252 -3.73 25.37 -0.51
C ALA A 252 -4.69 24.32 -1.06
N ILE A 253 -4.16 23.40 -1.86
CA ILE A 253 -4.93 22.28 -2.37
C ILE A 253 -4.94 21.19 -1.30
N PRO A 254 -6.10 20.61 -0.94
CA PRO A 254 -6.16 19.55 0.06
C PRO A 254 -5.23 18.38 -0.29
N SER A 255 -4.60 17.80 0.72
CA SER A 255 -3.83 16.56 0.61
C SER A 255 -4.69 15.45 -0.02
N GLY A 256 -4.11 14.68 -0.94
CA GLY A 256 -4.78 13.59 -1.64
C GLY A 256 -4.66 13.69 -3.16
N VAL A 257 -5.64 13.12 -3.87
CA VAL A 257 -5.62 13.08 -5.34
C VAL A 257 -6.26 14.36 -5.88
N PHE A 258 -5.47 15.17 -6.57
CA PHE A 258 -5.94 16.30 -7.36
C PHE A 258 -6.12 15.89 -8.83
N LEU A 259 -7.29 16.19 -9.39
CA LEU A 259 -7.67 15.83 -10.74
C LEU A 259 -7.90 17.09 -11.57
N PHE A 260 -7.23 17.16 -12.71
CA PHE A 260 -7.35 18.25 -13.67
C PHE A 260 -7.68 17.68 -15.04
N ALA A 261 -8.72 18.16 -15.70
CA ALA A 261 -9.07 17.72 -17.04
C ALA A 261 -8.85 18.84 -18.06
N ALA A 262 -8.46 18.45 -19.26
CA ALA A 262 -8.41 19.33 -20.40
C ALA A 262 -8.96 18.63 -21.65
N GLN A 263 -9.45 19.43 -22.58
CA GLN A 263 -9.97 19.04 -23.87
C GLN A 263 -9.38 19.95 -24.94
N CYS A 264 -9.16 19.40 -26.12
CA CYS A 264 -8.89 20.17 -27.31
C CYS A 264 -9.95 19.90 -28.37
N LYS A 265 -10.10 20.88 -29.26
CA LYS A 265 -10.98 20.85 -30.41
C LYS A 265 -10.15 21.12 -31.65
N ASP A 266 -10.31 20.30 -32.68
CA ASP A 266 -9.70 20.54 -33.98
C ASP A 266 -10.64 21.28 -34.96
N GLU A 267 -10.15 21.58 -36.16
CA GLU A 267 -10.94 22.27 -37.20
C GLU A 267 -12.16 21.47 -37.71
N ALA A 268 -12.33 20.22 -37.26
CA ALA A 268 -13.52 19.41 -37.41
C ALA A 268 -14.60 19.68 -36.37
N GLU A 269 -14.30 20.54 -35.39
CA GLU A 269 -15.02 20.60 -34.14
C GLU A 269 -15.00 19.26 -33.38
N ALA A 270 -14.05 18.37 -33.68
CA ALA A 270 -13.89 17.13 -32.94
C ALA A 270 -13.24 17.40 -31.59
N GLU A 271 -13.92 17.00 -30.53
CA GLU A 271 -13.46 17.16 -29.16
C GLU A 271 -12.67 15.93 -28.74
N SER A 272 -11.52 16.14 -28.08
CA SER A 272 -10.80 15.06 -27.42
C SER A 272 -11.64 14.46 -26.29
N THR A 273 -11.48 13.17 -26.06
CA THR A 273 -12.13 12.45 -24.96
C THR A 273 -11.66 12.96 -23.60
N VAL A 274 -12.59 13.03 -22.64
CA VAL A 274 -12.29 13.16 -21.21
C VAL A 274 -13.02 12.05 -20.48
N ASP A 275 -12.26 11.09 -19.97
CA ASP A 275 -12.77 10.03 -19.13
C ASP A 275 -12.64 10.44 -17.66
N ALA A 276 -13.53 11.32 -17.22
CA ALA A 276 -13.57 11.78 -15.83
C ALA A 276 -13.96 10.66 -14.84
N GLY A 277 -14.59 9.58 -15.29
CA GLY A 277 -15.00 8.46 -14.44
C GLY A 277 -13.89 7.45 -14.21
N GLY A 278 -13.11 7.14 -15.25
CA GLY A 278 -11.95 6.24 -15.17
C GLY A 278 -10.62 6.93 -14.88
N PHE A 279 -10.56 8.27 -14.94
CA PHE A 279 -9.36 9.08 -14.73
C PHE A 279 -8.21 8.74 -15.69
N THR A 280 -8.53 8.38 -16.93
CA THR A 280 -7.55 7.90 -17.91
C THR A 280 -7.24 8.93 -19.00
N GLU A 281 -8.15 9.12 -19.95
CA GLU A 281 -7.97 9.99 -21.11
C GLU A 281 -8.38 11.43 -20.80
N GLY A 282 -7.56 12.40 -21.21
CA GLY A 282 -7.88 13.83 -21.02
C GLY A 282 -7.83 14.30 -19.56
N VAL A 283 -7.31 13.47 -18.64
CA VAL A 283 -7.21 13.76 -17.21
C VAL A 283 -5.75 13.68 -16.74
N CYS A 284 -5.30 14.73 -16.06
CA CYS A 284 -4.06 14.81 -15.32
C CYS A 284 -4.33 14.52 -13.83
N ARG A 285 -3.76 13.43 -13.32
CA ARG A 285 -3.83 13.04 -11.92
C ARG A 285 -2.55 13.45 -11.20
N ILE A 286 -2.68 14.21 -10.12
CA ILE A 286 -1.55 14.67 -9.29
C ILE A 286 -1.82 14.22 -7.86
N ILE A 287 -0.82 13.69 -7.17
CA ILE A 287 -0.91 13.45 -5.73
C ILE A 287 -0.40 14.71 -5.04
N VAL A 288 -1.26 15.38 -4.29
CA VAL A 288 -0.90 16.53 -3.46
C VAL A 288 -0.53 16.02 -2.09
N ASN A 289 0.63 16.46 -1.62
CA ASN A 289 1.31 16.00 -0.42
C ASN A 289 1.90 14.59 -0.56
N PHE A 290 3.12 14.43 -0.06
CA PHE A 290 3.81 13.15 -0.06
C PHE A 290 3.40 12.30 1.15
N ASP A 291 3.73 11.01 1.11
CA ASP A 291 3.67 10.19 2.32
C ASP A 291 4.85 10.60 3.20
N PRO A 292 4.63 10.92 4.49
CA PRO A 292 5.74 11.25 5.37
C PRO A 292 6.60 9.99 5.58
N GLU A 293 7.91 10.16 5.50
CA GLU A 293 8.93 9.15 5.77
C GLU A 293 9.59 9.47 7.12
N THR A 294 10.08 8.45 7.82
CA THR A 294 10.81 8.59 9.09
C THR A 294 12.15 7.89 9.00
N GLU A 295 13.16 8.49 9.59
CA GLU A 295 14.49 7.91 9.72
C GLU A 295 14.99 8.10 11.15
N ILE A 296 15.30 6.99 11.83
CA ILE A 296 16.20 6.99 12.99
C ILE A 296 17.62 7.05 12.42
N PHE A 297 18.38 8.08 12.77
CA PHE A 297 19.72 8.30 12.20
C PHE A 297 20.84 8.18 13.24
N GLU A 298 20.51 8.25 14.54
CA GLU A 298 21.47 8.06 15.62
C GLU A 298 20.82 7.39 16.84
N VAL A 299 21.57 6.52 17.51
CA VAL A 299 21.16 5.91 18.78
C VAL A 299 22.33 6.00 19.77
N ILE A 300 22.07 6.55 20.94
CA ILE A 300 23.03 6.78 22.01
C ILE A 300 22.56 6.05 23.27
N ASN A 301 23.39 5.17 23.78
CA ASN A 301 23.19 4.50 25.06
C ASN A 301 23.95 5.25 26.17
N THR A 302 23.27 5.58 27.27
CA THR A 302 23.86 6.18 28.48
C THR A 302 23.71 5.24 29.65
N TYR A 303 24.80 4.80 30.26
CA TYR A 303 24.82 3.88 31.40
C TYR A 303 25.74 4.39 32.52
N ILE A 304 25.57 3.85 33.74
CA ILE A 304 26.34 4.29 34.92
C ILE A 304 27.19 3.12 35.41
N ILE A 305 28.50 3.36 35.59
CA ILE A 305 29.44 2.44 36.25
C ILE A 305 30.11 3.19 37.38
N ASP A 306 30.07 2.64 38.59
CA ASP A 306 30.71 3.22 39.78
C ASP A 306 30.36 4.71 40.01
N GLY A 307 29.09 5.06 39.76
CA GLY A 307 28.57 6.42 39.89
C GLY A 307 28.96 7.38 38.76
N SER A 308 29.72 6.93 37.77
CA SER A 308 30.11 7.71 36.59
C SER A 308 29.24 7.35 35.39
N ALA A 309 28.75 8.34 34.66
CA ALA A 309 27.95 8.14 33.45
C ALA A 309 28.84 8.00 32.20
N PHE A 310 28.55 7.00 31.38
CA PHE A 310 29.22 6.70 30.12
C PHE A 310 28.21 6.80 28.97
N GLN A 311 28.67 7.23 27.80
CA GLN A 311 27.88 7.29 26.58
C GLN A 311 28.55 6.51 25.46
N GLU A 312 27.75 5.76 24.71
CA GLU A 312 28.21 4.95 23.58
C GLU A 312 27.18 5.04 22.45
N THR A 313 27.65 5.28 21.22
CA THR A 313 26.80 5.19 20.04
C THR A 313 26.52 3.73 19.73
N VAL A 314 25.25 3.38 19.59
CA VAL A 314 24.80 2.02 19.29
C VAL A 314 24.81 1.84 17.78
N ASN A 315 25.36 0.73 17.30
CA ASN A 315 25.25 0.40 15.89
C ASN A 315 23.87 -0.24 15.66
N PHE A 316 23.06 0.42 14.85
CA PHE A 316 21.70 -0.06 14.54
C PHE A 316 21.48 -0.27 13.05
N LYS A 317 22.54 -0.11 12.26
CA LYS A 317 22.50 -0.23 10.79
C LYS A 317 22.87 -1.62 10.32
N ASP A 318 23.38 -2.47 11.20
CA ASP A 318 23.54 -3.90 10.97
C ASP A 318 22.29 -4.67 11.36
N ASP A 319 22.13 -5.87 10.79
CA ASP A 319 21.00 -6.76 11.08
C ASP A 319 21.18 -7.52 12.42
N VAL A 320 22.10 -7.08 13.28
CA VAL A 320 22.45 -7.74 14.55
C VAL A 320 22.10 -6.80 15.70
N PRO A 321 21.08 -7.10 16.51
CA PRO A 321 20.73 -6.28 17.66
C PRO A 321 21.88 -6.14 18.66
N ASP A 322 22.28 -4.91 18.97
CA ASP A 322 23.27 -4.62 19.99
C ASP A 322 22.75 -4.92 21.40
N THR A 323 23.63 -5.41 22.28
CA THR A 323 23.31 -5.65 23.69
C THR A 323 23.75 -4.48 24.56
N LEU A 324 22.85 -4.00 25.41
CA LEU A 324 23.00 -2.77 26.18
C LEU A 324 22.85 -3.06 27.69
N PRO A 325 23.61 -2.40 28.59
CA PRO A 325 23.58 -2.67 30.03
C PRO A 325 22.19 -2.52 30.66
N TYR A 326 21.85 -3.36 31.64
CA TYR A 326 20.61 -3.20 32.41
C TYR A 326 20.50 -1.82 33.09
N GLY A 327 19.31 -1.23 33.02
CA GLY A 327 19.02 0.07 33.63
C GLY A 327 19.61 1.26 32.87
N SER A 328 20.26 1.04 31.73
CA SER A 328 20.75 2.13 30.89
C SER A 328 19.60 2.92 30.27
N TRP A 329 19.93 4.11 29.76
CA TRP A 329 19.02 4.98 29.01
C TRP A 329 19.42 4.99 27.55
N VAL A 330 18.51 4.55 26.67
CA VAL A 330 18.68 4.60 25.23
C VAL A 330 17.97 5.82 24.70
N ARG A 331 18.73 6.73 24.10
CA ARG A 331 18.23 7.89 23.36
C ARG A 331 18.40 7.64 21.88
N PHE A 332 17.32 7.68 21.12
CA PHE A 332 17.38 7.61 19.67
C PHE A 332 16.94 8.94 19.08
N GLU A 333 17.71 9.42 18.12
CA GLU A 333 17.45 10.63 17.35
C GLU A 333 16.85 10.25 16.00
N TYR A 334 15.79 10.95 15.64
CA TYR A 334 15.01 10.69 14.46
C TYR A 334 14.61 11.98 13.77
N ARG A 335 14.34 11.87 12.49
CA ARG A 335 13.82 12.94 11.64
C ARG A 335 12.75 12.38 10.72
N GLY A 336 11.86 13.24 10.28
CA GLY A 336 10.88 12.94 9.26
C GLY A 336 11.01 13.92 8.10
N ALA A 337 10.56 13.48 6.93
CA ALA A 337 10.44 14.30 5.74
C ALA A 337 9.24 13.83 4.94
N ASN A 338 8.54 14.70 4.23
CA ASN A 338 7.52 14.30 3.27
C ASN A 338 8.13 14.17 1.85
N ASP A 339 9.10 15.01 1.45
CA ASP A 339 9.85 14.86 0.18
C ASP A 339 11.28 14.38 0.43
N THR A 340 11.78 13.60 -0.53
CA THR A 340 13.15 13.08 -0.59
C THR A 340 14.20 14.12 -0.20
N ILE A 341 15.09 13.71 0.70
CA ILE A 341 16.20 14.51 1.20
C ILE A 341 17.23 14.69 0.08
N ALA A 342 17.25 15.87 -0.54
CA ALA A 342 18.34 16.23 -1.45
C ALA A 342 19.57 16.66 -0.62
N THR A 343 20.58 15.81 -0.55
CA THR A 343 21.87 16.17 0.05
C THR A 343 22.69 16.92 -0.99
N LEU A 344 23.04 18.19 -0.72
CA LEU A 344 23.95 18.95 -1.57
C LEU A 344 25.33 19.03 -0.91
N GLN A 345 26.36 18.55 -1.61
CA GLN A 345 27.74 18.66 -1.19
C GLN A 345 28.33 20.00 -1.71
N CYS A 346 28.30 21.07 -0.91
CA CYS A 346 29.06 22.29 -1.23
C CYS A 346 30.52 22.06 -0.81
N PRO A 347 31.54 22.30 -1.66
CA PRO A 347 32.95 22.06 -1.33
C PRO A 347 33.49 22.80 -0.10
N ASP A 348 32.88 23.95 0.24
CA ASP A 348 33.36 24.87 1.27
C ASP A 348 32.45 24.96 2.52
N ILE A 349 31.35 24.21 2.55
CA ILE A 349 30.39 24.21 3.67
C ILE A 349 30.10 22.75 4.04
N ARG A 350 30.19 22.38 5.33
CA ARG A 350 29.82 21.04 5.81
C ARG A 350 28.49 20.61 5.20
N ASP A 351 28.41 19.37 4.72
CA ASP A 351 27.28 18.81 3.98
C ASP A 351 25.93 19.31 4.54
N ILE A 352 25.31 20.24 3.82
CA ILE A 352 24.01 20.77 4.19
C ILE A 352 22.99 19.75 3.68
N THR A 353 22.50 18.94 4.60
CA THR A 353 21.29 18.17 4.38
C THR A 353 20.12 19.05 4.76
N VAL A 354 19.45 19.67 3.78
CA VAL A 354 18.13 20.28 4.00
C VAL A 354 17.10 19.25 3.56
N PRO A 355 16.38 18.58 4.48
CA PRO A 355 15.18 17.87 4.08
C PRO A 355 14.26 18.88 3.39
N ARG A 356 13.75 18.54 2.21
CA ARG A 356 13.00 19.49 1.35
C ARG A 356 11.75 20.06 2.02
N ASP A 357 11.34 19.47 3.13
CA ASP A 357 10.30 19.91 4.05
C ASP A 357 10.66 19.50 5.50
N SER A 358 11.87 19.82 5.95
CA SER A 358 12.23 19.67 7.37
C SER A 358 11.47 20.66 8.25
N SER A 359 11.18 20.21 9.46
CA SER A 359 10.67 20.85 10.71
C SER A 359 11.05 22.32 11.05
N LEU A 360 11.56 23.13 10.14
CA LEU A 360 11.79 24.56 10.36
C LEU A 360 10.47 25.32 10.19
N CYS A 361 9.71 25.38 11.28
CA CYS A 361 8.38 25.98 11.37
C CYS A 361 8.42 27.51 11.49
N GLU A 362 9.37 28.18 10.82
CA GLU A 362 9.57 29.63 10.98
C GLU A 362 8.50 30.48 10.27
N ASP A 363 7.73 29.91 9.33
CA ASP A 363 6.56 30.56 8.75
C ASP A 363 5.28 29.82 9.21
N ASP A 364 4.40 30.54 9.92
CA ASP A 364 3.11 30.11 10.54
C ASP A 364 2.14 29.32 9.63
N THR A 365 2.47 29.13 8.35
CA THR A 365 1.65 28.41 7.38
C THR A 365 2.08 26.95 7.14
N ASN A 366 3.29 26.55 7.52
CA ASN A 366 3.77 25.17 7.41
C ASN A 366 3.66 24.48 8.78
N MET A 367 2.71 23.56 8.95
CA MET A 367 2.64 22.78 10.19
C MET A 367 3.82 21.81 10.26
N CYS A 368 4.43 21.68 11.45
CA CYS A 368 5.59 20.82 11.67
C CYS A 368 5.25 19.33 11.51
N ILE A 369 6.18 18.56 10.97
CA ILE A 369 6.17 17.09 11.09
C ILE A 369 6.16 16.74 12.58
N LYS A 370 5.18 15.95 12.98
CA LYS A 370 5.03 15.43 14.33
C LYS A 370 5.49 13.99 14.37
N TYR A 371 5.79 13.49 15.55
CA TYR A 371 6.26 12.12 15.74
C TYR A 371 5.40 11.36 16.74
N GLN A 372 5.33 10.06 16.52
CA GLN A 372 4.86 9.09 17.49
C GLN A 372 5.87 7.96 17.58
N LYS A 373 5.95 7.36 18.75
CA LYS A 373 6.79 6.18 18.98
C LYS A 373 5.97 4.98 19.48
N SER A 374 6.47 3.78 19.27
CA SER A 374 5.89 2.56 19.83
C SER A 374 7.04 1.64 20.20
N PHE A 375 6.91 0.95 21.33
CA PHE A 375 7.91 -0.02 21.77
C PHE A 375 7.25 -1.37 21.83
N TYR A 376 7.90 -2.31 21.17
CA TYR A 376 7.64 -3.72 21.35
C TYR A 376 8.75 -4.28 22.22
N ARG A 377 8.36 -5.12 23.18
CA ARG A 377 9.28 -5.91 23.97
C ARG A 377 8.90 -7.37 23.86
N SER A 378 9.90 -8.22 23.85
CA SER A 378 9.75 -9.67 23.90
C SER A 378 10.84 -10.26 24.78
N SER A 379 10.60 -11.47 25.23
CA SER A 379 11.66 -12.33 25.73
C SER A 379 11.49 -13.68 25.07
N GLU A 380 12.41 -14.09 24.21
CA GLU A 380 12.39 -15.44 23.62
C GLU A 380 12.37 -16.54 24.69
N ARG A 381 12.91 -16.23 25.87
CA ARG A 381 12.98 -17.13 27.02
C ARG A 381 11.64 -17.32 27.71
N PHE A 382 10.67 -16.43 27.49
CA PHE A 382 9.37 -16.46 28.13
C PHE A 382 8.26 -16.18 27.12
N ALA A 383 7.52 -17.23 26.75
CA ALA A 383 6.43 -17.19 25.77
C ALA A 383 5.25 -16.24 26.09
N PHE A 384 5.26 -15.58 27.27
CA PHE A 384 4.22 -14.64 27.71
C PHE A 384 4.73 -13.21 27.94
N ALA A 385 5.99 -12.92 27.57
CA ALA A 385 6.64 -11.63 27.84
C ALA A 385 6.51 -10.62 26.69
N GLU A 386 5.63 -10.86 25.72
CA GLU A 386 5.38 -9.90 24.66
C GLU A 386 4.49 -8.77 25.16
N ALA A 387 4.96 -7.54 25.04
CA ALA A 387 4.09 -6.39 25.21
C ALA A 387 4.42 -5.32 24.18
N ARG A 388 3.37 -4.64 23.73
CA ARG A 388 3.49 -3.51 22.81
C ARG A 388 2.83 -2.30 23.44
N THR A 389 3.53 -1.18 23.45
CA THR A 389 2.89 0.09 23.80
C THR A 389 2.03 0.59 22.65
N ALA A 390 0.94 1.29 22.97
CA ALA A 390 0.30 2.15 21.98
C ALA A 390 1.31 3.16 21.39
N TRP A 391 0.95 3.76 20.26
CA TRP A 391 1.67 4.91 19.73
C TRP A 391 1.52 6.06 20.72
N MET A 392 2.63 6.60 21.22
CA MET A 392 2.55 7.78 22.11
C MET A 392 3.42 8.93 21.60
N PRO A 393 3.10 10.17 21.98
CA PRO A 393 1.79 10.57 22.53
C PRO A 393 0.61 10.23 21.59
N ASP A 394 -0.61 10.11 22.12
CA ASP A 394 -1.80 9.78 21.31
C ASP A 394 -2.00 10.75 20.14
N LYS A 395 -1.63 12.02 20.35
CA LYS A 395 -1.51 13.04 19.32
C LYS A 395 -0.04 13.33 19.12
N GLY A 396 0.46 13.10 17.89
CA GLY A 396 1.85 13.32 17.55
C GLY A 396 2.39 14.66 18.04
N GLU A 397 3.67 14.66 18.38
CA GLU A 397 4.35 15.84 18.90
C GLU A 397 5.68 16.05 18.19
N ASP A 398 6.08 17.30 18.14
CA ASP A 398 7.45 17.69 17.84
C ASP A 398 8.07 18.13 19.16
N THR A 399 8.99 17.35 19.73
CA THR A 399 9.64 17.74 20.99
C THR A 399 10.81 18.69 20.79
N ASN A 400 11.17 18.98 19.53
CA ASN A 400 12.18 19.93 19.13
C ASN A 400 11.74 20.83 17.95
N PRO A 401 10.75 21.73 18.16
CA PRO A 401 10.13 22.54 17.09
C PRO A 401 11.05 23.52 16.37
N TYR A 402 12.31 23.63 16.80
CA TYR A 402 13.32 24.50 16.21
C TYR A 402 14.55 23.73 15.71
N GLY A 403 14.54 22.39 15.84
CA GLY A 403 15.61 21.52 15.35
C GLY A 403 15.15 20.69 14.16
N THR A 404 16.12 20.24 13.37
CA THR A 404 15.88 19.31 12.26
C THR A 404 15.70 17.86 12.71
N SER A 405 16.06 17.57 13.97
CA SER A 405 15.93 16.26 14.59
C SER A 405 15.20 16.34 15.92
N ASP A 406 14.42 15.31 16.20
CA ASP A 406 13.78 15.09 17.48
C ASP A 406 14.39 13.84 18.15
N SER A 407 14.20 13.67 19.44
CA SER A 407 14.77 12.53 20.16
C SER A 407 13.90 12.09 21.34
N THR A 408 13.88 10.79 21.59
CA THR A 408 13.21 10.20 22.75
C THR A 408 14.21 9.35 23.53
N SER A 409 14.10 9.36 24.85
CA SER A 409 14.91 8.50 25.73
C SER A 409 14.03 7.53 26.51
N LEU A 410 14.50 6.28 26.63
CA LEU A 410 13.83 5.16 27.29
C LEU A 410 14.83 4.44 28.18
N ASN A 411 14.48 4.10 29.43
CA ASN A 411 15.30 3.17 30.19
C ASN A 411 14.98 1.70 29.83
N ILE A 412 16.00 0.86 29.88
CA ILE A 412 15.92 -0.52 29.37
C ILE A 412 16.11 -1.52 30.51
N GLY A 413 15.31 -2.58 30.51
CA GLY A 413 15.45 -3.73 31.39
C GLY A 413 15.93 -4.95 30.61
N SER A 414 15.82 -6.14 31.19
CA SER A 414 16.37 -7.37 30.62
C SER A 414 15.46 -8.04 29.58
N VAL A 415 15.15 -7.38 28.47
CA VAL A 415 14.29 -7.93 27.40
C VAL A 415 14.82 -7.58 26.02
N GLU A 416 14.33 -8.23 24.98
CA GLU A 416 14.53 -7.74 23.61
C GLU A 416 13.58 -6.58 23.35
N TYR A 417 14.09 -5.54 22.70
CA TYR A 417 13.34 -4.33 22.37
C TYR A 417 13.31 -4.12 20.87
N LYS A 418 12.17 -3.64 20.40
CA LYS A 418 11.97 -3.08 19.07
C LYS A 418 11.30 -1.72 19.20
N ALA A 419 12.10 -0.67 19.11
CA ALA A 419 11.64 0.71 19.09
C ALA A 419 11.19 1.07 17.68
N ARG A 420 10.07 1.78 17.58
CA ARG A 420 9.52 2.26 16.31
C ARG A 420 9.20 3.73 16.44
N VAL A 421 9.49 4.50 15.39
CA VAL A 421 9.13 5.90 15.26
C VAL A 421 8.42 6.10 13.94
N ARG A 422 7.36 6.90 13.95
CA ARG A 422 6.68 7.35 12.75
C ARG A 422 6.47 8.85 12.78
N SER A 423 6.68 9.48 11.64
CA SER A 423 6.33 10.85 11.36
C SER A 423 4.84 10.95 11.01
N ILE A 424 4.31 12.13 11.23
CA ILE A 424 2.94 12.53 10.96
C ILE A 424 3.05 13.88 10.28
N ASP A 425 2.53 13.95 9.07
CA ASP A 425 2.55 15.19 8.31
C ASP A 425 1.59 16.23 8.89
N GLU A 426 1.62 17.41 8.31
CA GLU A 426 0.78 18.54 8.61
C GLU A 426 -0.73 18.22 8.57
N TYR A 427 -1.18 17.27 7.75
CA TYR A 427 -2.58 16.84 7.61
C TYR A 427 -2.96 15.65 8.49
N GLY A 428 -2.04 15.17 9.34
CA GLY A 428 -2.30 14.03 10.20
C GLY A 428 -2.17 12.68 9.50
N LYS A 429 -1.61 12.62 8.30
CA LYS A 429 -1.25 11.37 7.64
C LYS A 429 -0.04 10.77 8.34
N PHE A 430 -0.09 9.48 8.63
CA PHE A 430 1.00 8.77 9.28
C PHE A 430 1.96 8.21 8.23
N ASP A 431 3.23 8.12 8.60
CA ASP A 431 4.20 7.30 7.89
C ASP A 431 3.73 5.83 7.92
N GLY A 432 3.53 5.27 6.73
CA GLY A 432 3.11 3.87 6.54
C GLY A 432 4.25 2.87 6.79
N THR A 433 5.48 3.35 6.81
CA THR A 433 6.74 2.60 6.92
C THR A 433 7.58 3.15 8.08
N PRO A 434 7.12 2.99 9.35
CA PRO A 434 7.83 3.52 10.50
C PRO A 434 9.29 3.05 10.53
N SER A 435 10.19 3.94 10.94
CA SER A 435 11.58 3.57 11.19
C SER A 435 11.67 2.72 12.46
N GLU A 436 12.44 1.64 12.40
CA GLU A 436 12.53 0.65 13.48
C GLU A 436 14.00 0.41 13.87
N PHE A 437 14.21 0.12 15.15
CA PHE A 437 15.51 -0.23 15.71
C PHE A 437 15.34 -1.34 16.75
N GLU A 438 16.14 -2.38 16.66
CA GLU A 438 16.13 -3.54 17.55
C GLU A 438 17.40 -3.59 18.41
N PHE A 439 17.23 -3.88 19.69
CA PHE A 439 18.35 -4.03 20.63
C PHE A 439 17.98 -4.97 21.77
N VAL A 440 18.99 -5.49 22.44
CA VAL A 440 18.87 -6.39 23.56
C VAL A 440 19.22 -5.64 24.85
N GLY A 441 18.29 -5.58 25.78
CA GLY A 441 18.57 -5.08 27.11
C GLY A 441 19.15 -6.18 28.00
N ASN A 442 20.18 -5.80 28.77
CA ASN A 442 20.97 -6.61 29.69
C ASN A 442 21.85 -7.65 29.00
N PHE A 443 23.09 -7.80 29.45
CA PHE A 443 23.97 -8.86 28.97
C PHE A 443 23.61 -10.21 29.59
N ASP A 444 23.99 -11.30 28.94
CA ASP A 444 23.91 -12.61 29.58
C ASP A 444 25.03 -12.75 30.62
N PRO A 445 24.71 -13.05 31.90
CA PRO A 445 25.75 -13.23 32.90
C PRO A 445 26.57 -14.50 32.59
N VAL A 446 27.82 -14.54 33.06
CA VAL A 446 28.73 -15.65 32.79
C VAL A 446 28.91 -16.50 34.04
N LEU A 447 28.79 -17.82 33.89
CA LEU A 447 29.12 -18.80 34.94
C LEU A 447 30.60 -19.19 34.83
N ASP A 448 31.41 -18.75 35.79
CA ASP A 448 32.87 -18.95 35.83
C ASP A 448 33.25 -20.34 36.34
N SER A 449 32.67 -20.73 37.48
CA SER A 449 33.01 -21.99 38.13
C SER A 449 31.78 -22.62 38.76
N LEU A 450 31.75 -23.95 38.76
CA LEU A 450 30.72 -24.77 39.35
C LEU A 450 31.37 -26.00 39.99
N TYR A 451 31.05 -26.29 41.24
CA TYR A 451 31.41 -27.53 41.93
C TYR A 451 30.44 -27.81 43.08
N ILE A 452 30.34 -29.06 43.50
CA ILE A 452 29.61 -29.44 44.71
C ILE A 452 30.62 -29.57 45.85
N MET A 453 30.33 -29.04 47.03
CA MET A 453 31.06 -29.35 48.25
C MET A 453 30.30 -30.40 49.02
N ASP A 454 31.00 -31.49 49.36
CA ASP A 454 30.47 -32.51 50.27
C ASP A 454 30.44 -31.99 51.73
N HIS A 455 29.87 -32.79 52.62
CA HIS A 455 29.80 -32.49 54.05
C HIS A 455 31.16 -32.35 54.76
N LEU A 456 32.25 -32.79 54.14
CA LEU A 456 33.63 -32.68 54.65
C LEU A 456 34.36 -31.47 54.05
N GLY A 457 33.71 -30.72 53.15
CA GLY A 457 34.29 -29.59 52.45
C GLY A 457 35.13 -29.97 51.21
N ASN A 458 35.09 -31.22 50.76
CA ASN A 458 35.77 -31.63 49.52
C ASN A 458 34.98 -31.14 48.31
N LYS A 459 35.70 -30.67 47.29
CA LYS A 459 35.11 -30.25 46.01
C LYS A 459 34.90 -31.46 45.11
N ILE A 460 33.72 -31.56 44.54
CA ILE A 460 33.26 -32.58 43.61
C ILE A 460 33.01 -31.90 42.27
N TYR A 461 33.74 -32.31 41.25
CA TYR A 461 33.65 -31.83 39.88
C TYR A 461 32.88 -32.80 39.00
N ASP A 462 32.79 -32.49 37.70
CA ASP A 462 32.20 -33.38 36.71
C ASP A 462 32.96 -34.72 36.62
N GLY A 463 32.21 -35.82 36.74
CA GLY A 463 32.72 -37.20 36.81
C GLY A 463 33.04 -37.72 38.21
N ASP A 464 33.06 -36.87 39.24
CA ASP A 464 33.45 -37.27 40.60
C ASP A 464 32.35 -38.03 41.36
N THR A 465 32.70 -38.56 42.53
CA THR A 465 31.76 -39.26 43.44
C THR A 465 31.50 -38.43 44.69
N LEU A 466 30.26 -38.00 44.89
CA LEU A 466 29.79 -37.40 46.15
C LEU A 466 29.52 -38.52 47.16
N THR A 467 30.39 -38.67 48.14
CA THR A 467 30.31 -39.75 49.13
C THR A 467 29.76 -39.26 50.46
N TRP A 468 28.71 -39.91 50.96
CA TRP A 468 28.14 -39.62 52.29
C TRP A 468 28.33 -40.78 53.25
N ASN A 469 28.94 -40.47 54.38
CA ASN A 469 29.14 -41.41 55.47
C ASN A 469 27.90 -41.42 56.40
N TRP A 470 27.37 -42.62 56.64
CA TRP A 470 26.23 -42.81 57.53
C TRP A 470 26.46 -42.41 59.00
N TRP A 471 27.69 -42.25 59.49
CA TRP A 471 27.91 -41.93 60.91
C TRP A 471 28.43 -40.51 61.21
N ASP A 472 28.85 -39.74 60.19
CA ASP A 472 29.64 -38.50 60.41
C ASP A 472 28.86 -37.18 60.55
N VAL A 473 27.53 -37.16 60.70
CA VAL A 473 26.80 -35.87 60.83
C VAL A 473 25.68 -35.90 61.86
N ASP A 474 25.38 -34.72 62.41
CA ASP A 474 24.38 -34.40 63.43
C ASP A 474 23.07 -35.20 63.28
N SER A 475 22.95 -36.29 64.03
CA SER A 475 21.76 -37.14 64.05
C SER A 475 20.86 -36.78 65.23
N VAL A 476 19.58 -36.48 64.96
CA VAL A 476 18.56 -36.34 65.99
C VAL A 476 17.76 -37.64 66.07
N PHE A 477 17.82 -38.30 67.22
CA PHE A 477 17.06 -39.53 67.46
C PHE A 477 15.63 -39.17 67.89
N ILE A 478 14.64 -39.52 67.08
CA ILE A 478 13.23 -39.44 67.47
C ILE A 478 12.78 -40.85 67.84
N PHE A 479 12.86 -41.18 69.13
CA PHE A 479 12.36 -42.45 69.64
C PHE A 479 10.83 -42.46 69.62
N THR A 480 10.28 -43.08 68.59
CA THR A 480 8.88 -43.56 68.57
C THR A 480 8.90 -45.10 68.69
N PRO A 481 7.88 -45.73 69.31
CA PRO A 481 7.79 -47.18 69.39
C PRO A 481 7.87 -47.81 67.99
N PRO A 482 8.38 -49.06 67.87
CA PRO A 482 8.78 -49.65 66.60
C PRO A 482 7.65 -49.59 65.54
N PRO A 483 7.98 -49.19 64.29
CA PRO A 483 9.31 -48.94 63.76
C PRO A 483 9.97 -47.64 64.25
N VAL A 484 11.28 -47.68 64.51
CA VAL A 484 12.05 -46.48 64.89
C VAL A 484 12.32 -45.67 63.63
N ARG A 485 11.87 -44.42 63.60
CA ARG A 485 12.16 -43.49 62.50
C ARG A 485 13.44 -42.73 62.80
N TYR A 486 14.42 -42.86 61.92
CA TYR A 486 15.67 -42.11 61.97
C TYR A 486 15.60 -40.97 60.97
N GLU A 487 15.82 -39.76 61.44
CA GLU A 487 15.89 -38.59 60.57
C GLU A 487 17.33 -38.10 60.54
N LYS A 488 17.94 -38.19 59.35
CA LYS A 488 19.30 -37.71 59.13
C LYS A 488 19.27 -36.57 58.12
N LYS A 489 19.84 -35.43 58.50
CA LYS A 489 20.03 -34.32 57.58
C LYS A 489 21.39 -34.47 56.92
N PHE A 490 21.40 -34.36 55.61
CA PHE A 490 22.63 -34.30 54.86
C PHE A 490 22.78 -32.93 54.21
N TYR A 491 24.02 -32.47 54.18
CA TYR A 491 24.38 -31.16 53.70
C TYR A 491 25.24 -31.34 52.45
N PHE A 492 24.92 -30.59 51.41
CA PHE A 492 25.82 -30.36 50.30
C PHE A 492 25.74 -28.88 49.94
N SER A 493 26.85 -28.29 49.51
CA SER A 493 26.81 -26.92 49.01
C SER A 493 27.11 -26.93 47.51
N VAL A 494 26.21 -26.39 46.70
CA VAL A 494 26.53 -26.09 45.30
C VAL A 494 27.26 -24.76 45.31
N ASN A 495 28.47 -24.74 44.79
CA ASN A 495 29.27 -23.52 44.76
C ASN A 495 29.38 -23.08 43.33
N ALA A 496 28.93 -21.86 43.08
CA ALA A 496 28.91 -21.28 41.78
C ALA A 496 29.39 -19.84 41.86
N ILE A 497 30.33 -19.50 41.00
CA ILE A 497 30.79 -18.12 40.85
C ILE A 497 30.44 -17.73 39.44
N GLY A 498 29.77 -16.60 39.30
CA GLY A 498 29.54 -15.96 38.02
C GLY A 498 29.72 -14.46 38.15
N HIS A 499 30.11 -13.83 37.06
CA HIS A 499 30.21 -12.39 36.92
C HIS A 499 29.25 -11.90 35.85
N ASP A 500 29.00 -10.61 35.88
CA ASP A 500 28.22 -9.93 34.85
C ASP A 500 29.13 -9.26 33.83
N HIS A 501 28.56 -8.77 32.73
CA HIS A 501 29.36 -8.04 31.76
C HIS A 501 30.02 -6.80 32.42
N PRO A 502 31.28 -6.45 32.10
CA PRO A 502 31.97 -5.33 32.76
C PRO A 502 31.29 -3.95 32.61
N LYS A 503 30.35 -3.83 31.66
CA LYS A 503 29.56 -2.61 31.46
C LYS A 503 28.36 -2.49 32.43
N GLU A 504 28.10 -3.49 33.27
CA GLU A 504 26.96 -3.52 34.20
C GLU A 504 27.38 -3.26 35.65
N PHE A 505 26.61 -2.41 36.33
CA PHE A 505 26.84 -2.03 37.71
C PHE A 505 26.15 -3.00 38.68
N GLY A 506 26.84 -3.40 39.76
CA GLY A 506 26.32 -4.39 40.71
C GLY A 506 26.68 -5.84 40.37
N SER A 507 27.78 -6.02 39.65
CA SER A 507 28.28 -7.26 39.04
C SER A 507 28.03 -8.54 39.85
N GLY A 508 27.19 -9.41 39.31
CA GLY A 508 27.13 -10.80 39.71
C GLY A 508 25.79 -11.46 39.46
N VAL A 509 25.83 -12.79 39.38
CA VAL A 509 24.63 -13.62 39.42
C VAL A 509 23.93 -13.45 40.77
N LYS A 510 22.77 -12.80 40.78
CA LYS A 510 21.97 -12.49 41.97
C LYS A 510 21.02 -13.60 42.39
N SER A 511 20.76 -14.58 41.52
CA SER A 511 20.03 -15.77 41.94
C SER A 511 20.33 -16.98 41.06
N TRP A 512 20.08 -18.17 41.63
CA TRP A 512 20.50 -19.44 41.07
C TRP A 512 19.33 -20.41 41.00
N LEU A 513 19.27 -21.18 39.93
CA LEU A 513 18.36 -22.31 39.74
C LEU A 513 19.19 -23.55 39.51
N TYR A 514 19.04 -24.54 40.38
CA TYR A 514 19.64 -25.85 40.18
C TYR A 514 18.58 -26.94 40.07
N LEU A 515 18.88 -27.94 39.26
CA LEU A 515 18.04 -29.10 38.98
C LEU A 515 18.89 -30.36 39.06
N PHE A 516 18.34 -31.43 39.64
CA PHE A 516 18.97 -32.74 39.63
C PHE A 516 18.16 -33.69 38.77
N PHE A 517 18.81 -34.33 37.81
CA PHE A 517 18.24 -35.38 36.98
C PHE A 517 19.02 -36.66 37.22
N ASP A 518 18.34 -37.79 37.37
CA ASP A 518 19.04 -39.07 37.29
C ASP A 518 19.37 -39.43 35.83
N MET A 519 20.07 -40.55 35.62
CA MET A 519 20.42 -41.02 34.27
C MET A 519 19.20 -41.37 33.39
N GLU A 520 18.01 -41.49 33.97
CA GLU A 520 16.75 -41.71 33.26
C GLU A 520 16.07 -40.38 32.87
N GLY A 521 16.67 -39.24 33.25
CA GLY A 521 16.12 -37.90 33.03
C GLY A 521 15.02 -37.54 34.04
N THR A 522 14.83 -38.31 35.11
CA THR A 522 13.82 -38.04 36.12
C THR A 522 14.28 -36.90 37.02
N PHE A 523 13.49 -35.84 37.10
CA PHE A 523 13.76 -34.72 38.01
C PHE A 523 13.62 -35.16 39.47
N ASN A 524 14.68 -34.96 40.25
CA ASN A 524 14.74 -35.27 41.67
C ASN A 524 14.80 -33.96 42.47
N ARG A 525 13.75 -33.69 43.24
CA ARG A 525 13.62 -32.44 44.02
C ARG A 525 14.40 -32.51 45.33
N PHE A 526 15.73 -32.48 45.25
CA PHE A 526 16.58 -32.38 46.44
C PHE A 526 16.57 -30.95 46.99
N ALA A 527 16.28 -30.80 48.28
CA ALA A 527 16.22 -29.52 48.97
C ALA A 527 15.34 -28.49 48.22
N ARG A 528 15.90 -27.35 47.81
CA ARG A 528 15.21 -26.30 47.04
C ARG A 528 15.36 -26.43 45.53
N ALA A 529 15.85 -27.58 45.01
CA ALA A 529 15.94 -27.84 43.57
C ALA A 529 14.63 -27.49 42.86
N GLY A 530 14.76 -26.84 41.70
CA GLY A 530 13.62 -26.37 40.91
C GLY A 530 13.03 -25.04 41.37
N ASN A 531 13.59 -24.38 42.38
CA ASN A 531 13.23 -23.01 42.74
C ASN A 531 14.44 -22.09 42.52
N TRP A 532 14.19 -20.84 42.15
CA TRP A 532 15.20 -19.79 42.18
C TRP A 532 15.57 -19.46 43.63
N ILE A 533 16.86 -19.30 43.89
CA ILE A 533 17.38 -19.01 45.22
C ILE A 533 18.25 -17.75 45.14
N PRO A 534 18.04 -16.74 46.01
CA PRO A 534 18.87 -15.55 46.04
C PRO A 534 20.34 -15.90 46.28
N GLY A 535 21.24 -15.25 45.54
CA GLY A 535 22.68 -15.34 45.69
C GLY A 535 23.21 -14.35 46.72
N GLN A 536 24.28 -14.71 47.43
CA GLN A 536 25.08 -13.83 48.29
C GLN A 536 26.51 -13.77 47.76
N THR A 537 27.00 -12.64 47.26
CA THR A 537 28.35 -12.56 46.65
C THR A 537 29.47 -12.81 47.67
N PRO A 538 30.46 -13.70 47.40
CA PRO A 538 30.52 -14.75 46.36
C PRO A 538 29.66 -15.98 46.75
N VAL A 539 28.81 -16.44 45.81
CA VAL A 539 27.68 -17.32 46.15
C VAL A 539 28.11 -18.78 46.35
N SER A 540 28.32 -19.14 47.61
CA SER A 540 28.14 -20.54 48.05
C SER A 540 26.65 -20.79 48.24
N LEU A 541 26.03 -21.52 47.32
CA LEU A 541 24.67 -22.01 47.49
C LEU A 541 24.70 -23.25 48.40
N SER A 542 24.79 -23.01 49.71
CA SER A 542 24.63 -24.07 50.70
C SER A 542 23.17 -24.47 50.82
N ASP A 543 22.87 -25.74 50.58
CA ASP A 543 21.54 -26.30 50.80
C ASP A 543 21.62 -27.60 51.61
N SER A 544 20.50 -28.02 52.18
CA SER A 544 20.46 -29.27 52.94
C SER A 544 19.19 -30.00 52.61
N PHE A 545 19.28 -31.32 52.44
CA PHE A 545 18.09 -32.14 52.37
C PHE A 545 18.04 -33.13 53.52
N LYS A 546 16.85 -33.21 54.10
CA LYS A 546 16.54 -34.11 55.18
C LYS A 546 16.09 -35.44 54.58
N VAL A 547 16.73 -36.52 54.99
CA VAL A 547 16.33 -37.87 54.62
C VAL A 547 15.82 -38.57 55.87
N THR A 548 14.60 -39.10 55.78
CA THR A 548 14.02 -39.92 56.85
C THR A 548 14.10 -41.39 56.43
N PHE A 549 14.75 -42.19 57.26
CA PHE A 549 14.84 -43.63 57.13
C PHE A 549 13.94 -44.30 58.18
N VAL A 550 13.38 -45.44 57.82
CA VAL A 550 12.62 -46.28 58.74
C VAL A 550 13.46 -47.51 59.02
N TYR A 551 13.71 -47.79 60.29
CA TYR A 551 14.56 -48.87 60.75
C TYR A 551 13.80 -49.78 61.71
N TYR A 552 14.09 -51.09 61.63
CA TYR A 552 13.44 -52.12 62.43
C TYR A 552 14.47 -52.77 63.37
N PRO A 553 14.31 -52.64 64.70
CA PRO A 553 15.13 -53.39 65.66
C PRO A 553 14.99 -54.91 65.47
N PRO A 554 16.01 -55.74 65.80
CA PRO A 554 17.16 -55.45 66.67
C PRO A 554 18.48 -55.17 65.92
N ASP A 555 18.44 -54.70 64.68
CA ASP A 555 19.61 -54.58 63.80
C ASP A 555 20.59 -53.43 64.16
N PHE A 556 21.17 -53.45 65.38
CA PHE A 556 21.84 -52.32 66.05
C PHE A 556 22.88 -51.55 65.22
N TYR A 557 23.39 -52.14 64.13
CA TYR A 557 24.39 -51.54 63.25
C TYR A 557 23.83 -50.85 62.01
N GLY A 558 22.51 -50.88 61.80
CA GLY A 558 21.84 -50.23 60.67
C GLY A 558 21.91 -51.02 59.35
N ASP A 559 22.15 -52.33 59.38
CA ASP A 559 22.30 -53.13 58.16
C ASP A 559 21.01 -53.09 57.32
N SER A 560 19.83 -53.07 57.96
CA SER A 560 18.53 -52.94 57.32
C SER A 560 18.36 -51.65 56.51
N VAL A 561 19.08 -50.58 56.86
CA VAL A 561 19.05 -49.29 56.16
C VAL A 561 19.76 -49.40 54.81
N PHE A 562 20.87 -50.14 54.76
CA PHE A 562 21.66 -50.32 53.53
C PHE A 562 21.10 -51.42 52.61
N VAL A 563 20.35 -52.38 53.15
CA VAL A 563 19.61 -53.37 52.34
C VAL A 563 18.48 -52.71 51.55
N ASN A 564 17.87 -51.64 52.08
CA ASN A 564 16.75 -50.93 51.46
C ASN A 564 17.07 -49.45 51.27
N LEU A 565 18.21 -49.15 50.65
CA LEU A 565 18.54 -47.78 50.31
C LEU A 565 17.43 -47.16 49.45
N PRO A 566 17.11 -45.87 49.67
CA PRO A 566 16.17 -45.17 48.81
C PRO A 566 16.58 -45.28 47.35
N ARG A 567 15.60 -45.33 46.42
CA ARG A 567 15.86 -45.46 44.98
C ARG A 567 16.73 -44.37 44.37
N TRP A 568 16.96 -43.28 45.09
CA TRP A 568 17.82 -42.18 44.68
C TRP A 568 19.28 -42.31 45.18
N ALA A 569 19.56 -43.24 46.11
CA ALA A 569 20.92 -43.46 46.59
C ALA A 569 21.73 -44.35 45.63
N ASN A 570 23.06 -44.21 45.63
CA ASN A 570 23.98 -45.01 44.80
C ASN A 570 23.67 -44.91 43.30
N LYS A 571 23.35 -43.70 42.85
CA LYS A 571 23.00 -43.38 41.46
C LYS A 571 23.84 -42.23 40.93
N THR A 572 23.95 -42.17 39.61
CA THR A 572 24.56 -41.03 38.93
C THR A 572 23.50 -39.96 38.64
N TYR A 573 23.88 -38.71 38.87
CA TYR A 573 23.03 -37.55 38.71
C TYR A 573 23.70 -36.52 37.80
N ASP A 574 22.89 -35.85 36.99
CA ASP A 574 23.22 -34.61 36.30
C ASP A 574 22.65 -33.45 37.12
N LEU A 575 23.54 -32.65 37.73
CA LEU A 575 23.24 -31.36 38.31
C LEU A 575 23.31 -30.31 37.21
N THR A 576 22.18 -29.74 36.86
CA THR A 576 22.08 -28.58 35.98
C THR A 576 22.00 -27.31 36.80
N LEU A 577 22.79 -26.29 36.47
CA LEU A 577 22.77 -24.98 37.12
C LEU A 577 22.59 -23.85 36.09
N LYS A 578 21.75 -22.88 36.44
CA LYS A 578 21.63 -21.57 35.78
C LYS A 578 21.75 -20.47 36.82
N GLY A 579 22.49 -19.42 36.48
CA GLY A 579 22.45 -18.16 37.18
C GLY A 579 21.52 -17.17 36.48
N ARG A 580 21.02 -16.18 37.20
CA ARG A 580 20.47 -14.94 36.64
C ARG A 580 20.95 -13.73 37.45
N ASP A 581 21.05 -12.61 36.78
CA ASP A 581 21.58 -11.32 37.25
C ASP A 581 20.59 -10.45 38.05
N LEU A 582 19.33 -10.88 38.16
CA LEU A 582 18.28 -10.15 38.88
C LEU A 582 17.80 -10.88 40.14
N GLU A 583 17.45 -10.10 41.17
CA GLU A 583 16.91 -10.63 42.43
C GLU A 583 15.48 -11.15 42.25
N ILE A 584 15.03 -12.03 43.14
CA ILE A 584 13.64 -12.50 43.14
C ILE A 584 12.73 -11.39 43.68
N GLY A 585 11.70 -11.01 42.92
CA GLY A 585 10.71 -10.01 43.35
C GLY A 585 11.06 -8.56 43.02
N GLU A 586 12.18 -8.31 42.35
CA GLU A 586 12.47 -6.98 41.80
C GLU A 586 11.50 -6.67 40.64
N GLU A 587 10.95 -5.45 40.63
CA GLU A 587 10.16 -4.90 39.53
C GLU A 587 11.02 -3.90 38.77
N PHE A 588 11.00 -3.98 37.44
CA PHE A 588 11.59 -2.98 36.58
C PHE A 588 10.51 -1.98 36.16
N GLU A 589 10.65 -0.76 36.66
CA GLU A 589 9.86 0.38 36.22
C GLU A 589 10.47 0.97 34.95
N GLN A 590 9.73 0.85 33.85
CA GLN A 590 10.13 1.41 32.58
C GLN A 590 9.58 2.82 32.40
N TYR A 591 10.50 3.75 32.23
CA TYR A 591 10.30 5.16 32.06
C TYR A 591 10.77 5.63 30.69
N MET A 592 10.09 6.65 30.20
CA MET A 592 10.41 7.30 28.96
C MET A 592 10.20 8.80 29.08
N PHE A 593 11.05 9.57 28.39
CA PHE A 593 10.87 11.01 28.31
C PHE A 593 9.91 11.37 27.17
N VAL A 594 8.75 11.91 27.53
CA VAL A 594 7.73 12.47 26.62
C VAL A 594 7.58 13.93 26.98
N ARG A 595 7.71 14.85 26.02
CA ARG A 595 7.68 16.31 26.31
C ARG A 595 8.63 16.74 27.43
N LYS A 596 9.84 16.17 27.49
CA LYS A 596 10.83 16.40 28.56
C LYS A 596 10.34 16.00 29.97
N LYS A 597 9.24 15.26 30.08
CA LYS A 597 8.73 14.67 31.33
C LYS A 597 9.01 13.18 31.34
N LYS A 598 9.52 12.69 32.47
CA LYS A 598 9.71 11.27 32.72
C LYS A 598 8.35 10.64 33.03
N GLU A 599 7.86 9.79 32.12
CA GLU A 599 6.58 9.09 32.26
C GLU A 599 6.84 7.60 32.47
N LEU A 600 6.16 6.99 33.45
CA LEU A 600 6.16 5.55 33.65
C LEU A 600 5.26 4.92 32.58
N ILE A 601 5.85 4.15 31.68
CA ILE A 601 5.12 3.50 30.58
C ILE A 601 4.83 2.03 30.87
N ASN A 602 5.55 1.43 31.83
CA ASN A 602 5.39 0.04 32.20
C ASN A 602 6.00 -0.27 33.56
N SER A 603 5.48 -1.30 34.23
CA SER A 603 6.17 -2.01 35.32
C SER A 603 6.04 -3.50 35.08
N TYR A 604 7.11 -4.25 35.26
CA TYR A 604 7.09 -5.71 35.13
C TYR A 604 8.08 -6.37 36.10
N PRO A 605 7.80 -7.60 36.56
CA PRO A 605 8.71 -8.33 37.43
C PRO A 605 9.99 -8.66 36.66
N SER A 606 11.08 -7.98 36.98
CA SER A 606 12.38 -8.12 36.33
C SER A 606 12.92 -9.54 36.56
N SER A 607 12.58 -10.13 37.72
CA SER A 607 12.84 -11.53 38.06
C SER A 607 12.25 -12.57 37.09
N LEU A 608 11.20 -12.23 36.32
CA LEU A 608 10.66 -13.13 35.31
C LEU A 608 11.29 -12.93 33.94
N LEU A 609 12.02 -11.84 33.70
CA LEU A 609 12.55 -11.51 32.38
C LEU A 609 14.08 -11.46 32.34
N GLY A 610 14.74 -11.49 33.51
CA GLY A 610 16.20 -11.43 33.64
C GLY A 610 16.97 -12.39 32.74
N ARG A 611 18.15 -11.94 32.32
CA ARG A 611 19.07 -12.75 31.53
C ARG A 611 19.70 -13.83 32.41
N TRP A 612 20.03 -14.95 31.79
CA TRP A 612 20.47 -16.16 32.45
C TRP A 612 21.85 -16.52 31.95
N THR A 613 22.65 -17.13 32.81
CA THR A 613 23.89 -17.74 32.37
C THR A 613 23.58 -18.88 31.42
N GLU A 614 24.56 -19.23 30.59
CA GLU A 614 24.56 -20.54 29.94
C GLU A 614 24.35 -21.65 30.99
N GLU A 615 23.61 -22.68 30.58
CA GLU A 615 23.36 -23.85 31.41
C GLU A 615 24.65 -24.65 31.58
N ARG A 616 25.12 -24.85 32.81
CA ARG A 616 26.21 -25.81 33.07
C ARG A 616 25.70 -27.05 33.76
N LYS A 617 26.35 -28.17 33.44
CA LYS A 617 26.04 -29.48 33.98
C LYS A 617 27.26 -30.07 34.69
N ILE A 618 27.03 -30.66 35.85
CA ILE A 618 27.97 -31.56 36.53
C ILE A 618 27.30 -32.92 36.64
N ARG A 619 27.92 -33.93 36.07
CA ARG A 619 27.59 -35.32 36.32
C ARG A 619 28.39 -35.82 37.49
N PHE A 620 27.75 -36.44 38.48
CA PHE A 620 28.46 -37.03 39.61
C PHE A 620 27.77 -38.30 40.08
N HIS A 621 28.54 -39.22 40.66
CA HIS A 621 27.99 -40.41 41.29
C HIS A 621 27.69 -40.13 42.76
N PHE A 622 26.43 -40.24 43.16
CA PHE A 622 26.05 -40.09 44.55
C PHE A 622 26.15 -41.44 45.26
N ARG A 623 27.09 -41.58 46.21
CA ARG A 623 27.36 -42.84 46.92
C ARG A 623 27.13 -42.68 48.42
N MET A 624 26.27 -43.53 48.98
CA MET A 624 26.08 -43.66 50.42
C MET A 624 26.87 -44.86 50.92
N ILE A 625 27.78 -44.64 51.87
CA ILE A 625 28.66 -45.68 52.41
C ILE A 625 28.51 -45.85 53.91
N ARG A 626 28.83 -47.06 54.36
CA ARG A 626 29.06 -47.39 55.75
C ARG A 626 30.56 -47.23 56.04
N PRO A 627 30.97 -46.52 57.10
CA PRO A 627 32.37 -46.43 57.50
C PRO A 627 32.83 -47.78 58.04
N GLY A 628 34.03 -48.19 57.62
CA GLY A 628 34.65 -49.43 58.05
C GLY A 628 34.30 -50.66 57.20
N MET A 629 33.65 -50.49 56.03
CA MET A 629 33.45 -51.54 55.02
C MET A 629 34.02 -51.14 53.67
#